data_AF-A0A246AN08-F1
#
_entry.id   AF-A0A246AN08-F1
#
_cell.length_a   1.000
_cell.length_b   1.000
_cell.length_c   1.000
_cell.angle_alpha   90.00
_cell.angle_beta   90.00
_cell.angle_gamma   90.00
#
_symmetry.space_group_name_H-M   'P 1'
#
loop_
_entity.id
_entity.type
_entity.pdbx_description
1 polymer ?
#
loop_
_entity_poly.entity_id
_entity_poly.type
_entity_poly.pdbx_seq_one_letter_code
_entity_poly.pdbx_strand_id
1 'polypeptide(L)'
;MKKFILLATSVVFMSFYSTAKAQAPVLGSTANFALFSTNGAVSNTGLSHLTGNVGTNNGSSTNFGNVDGVMHDSDGTTMIAAADLTIAYNQLNAAIPNFFPSSLLGNGQVLTPGTYSIGQTATLNNTLTLDGGGNPNALFIFKIQGALSSAAGAQVLLTNGALACNVFWKTEGLVDLATNTAMKGTIVANNAAIILRSGASLEGRALSTTGAVTVSGVTVRKPVGCGSPVLTGPAQPPLGTVVCYTIFTGNGSLTNTGITFITGDVGTNVGLTTGFDATKVNGKIHLIPDTSTAQASLDLNNAYTFINNLPTDIELLYPAAFGQDLVLTPHTYQLNAATVLNGKVTLNAQNNPNAVFVIKINGALSTSTYASVELINGAQAKNVFWKVDGAVNLNDYTKFKGSVIGNNGAVIINNGVQIEGRVLSTSGGISTFGINAEMTPGCELLATSSNTAATKEVQFFPNPFSTVLNIKMENADGGSTLTIFNAAGAKVTQTVLSQKTTSLPMKLPAGVYFYQLTGKNGAKQSGKLISKP
;
A
#
# COMPACT_ATOMS: atom_id res chain seq x y z
N MET A 1 44.11 36.61 49.09
CA MET A 1 43.19 35.48 48.80
C MET A 1 41.84 35.88 48.19
N LYS A 2 41.27 37.07 48.47
CA LYS A 2 39.96 37.48 47.89
C LYS A 2 39.97 37.85 46.39
N LYS A 3 41.10 38.24 45.79
CA LYS A 3 41.19 38.57 44.35
C LYS A 3 41.32 37.34 43.42
N PHE A 4 41.83 36.22 43.92
CA PHE A 4 41.94 34.98 43.13
C PHE A 4 40.62 34.20 43.04
N ILE A 5 39.75 34.33 44.03
CA ILE A 5 38.43 33.66 44.05
C ILE A 5 37.46 34.33 43.06
N LEU A 6 37.57 35.65 42.85
CA LEU A 6 36.76 36.40 41.87
C LEU A 6 37.16 36.17 40.40
N LEU A 7 38.41 35.77 40.14
CA LEU A 7 38.86 35.41 38.79
C LEU A 7 38.54 33.94 38.46
N ALA A 8 38.47 33.07 39.47
CA ALA A 8 38.06 31.68 39.31
C ALA A 8 36.55 31.54 39.06
N THR A 9 35.70 32.41 39.63
CA THR A 9 34.25 32.39 39.40
C THR A 9 33.82 33.00 38.05
N SER A 10 34.62 33.88 37.44
CA SER A 10 34.34 34.39 36.09
C SER A 10 34.72 33.42 34.97
N VAL A 11 35.73 32.56 35.17
CA VAL A 11 36.15 31.53 34.19
C VAL A 11 35.23 30.30 34.21
N VAL A 12 34.61 29.97 35.36
CA VAL A 12 33.67 28.85 35.48
C VAL A 12 32.28 29.17 34.88
N PHE A 13 31.90 30.45 34.76
CA PHE A 13 30.67 30.83 34.05
C PHE A 13 30.82 30.90 32.51
N MET A 14 32.05 30.95 31.99
CA MET A 14 32.33 30.89 30.54
C MET A 14 32.51 29.46 29.99
N SER A 15 32.50 28.44 30.85
CA SER A 15 32.75 27.04 30.45
C SER A 15 31.49 26.19 30.27
N PHE A 16 30.30 26.77 30.48
CA PHE A 16 29.02 26.18 30.06
C PHE A 16 28.52 26.85 28.78
N TYR A 17 29.27 26.73 27.69
CA TYR A 17 28.65 26.84 26.36
C TYR A 17 27.70 25.65 26.21
N SER A 18 26.43 25.85 26.49
CA SER A 18 25.40 24.95 25.98
C SER A 18 25.50 25.00 24.47
N THR A 19 26.02 23.95 23.85
CA THR A 19 25.90 23.76 22.41
C THR A 19 24.42 23.54 22.14
N ALA A 20 23.66 24.62 21.94
CA ALA A 20 22.31 24.56 21.45
C ALA A 20 22.38 23.90 20.07
N LYS A 21 22.04 22.61 20.01
CA LYS A 21 21.90 21.91 18.73
C LYS A 21 20.71 22.54 18.02
N ALA A 22 20.87 22.81 16.73
CA ALA A 22 19.74 23.26 15.93
C ALA A 22 18.60 22.24 16.05
N GLN A 23 17.39 22.74 16.29
CA GLN A 23 16.18 21.94 16.30
C GLN A 23 15.52 22.02 14.92
N ALA A 24 15.00 20.90 14.42
CA ALA A 24 14.25 20.91 13.18
C ALA A 24 13.01 21.83 13.33
N PRO A 25 12.72 22.70 12.35
CA PRO A 25 11.53 23.54 12.41
C PRO A 25 10.27 22.69 12.40
N VAL A 26 9.25 23.14 13.14
CA VAL A 26 7.92 22.54 13.14
C VAL A 26 7.17 23.06 11.92
N LEU A 27 6.88 22.16 10.96
CA LEU A 27 6.18 22.50 9.72
C LEU A 27 4.65 22.56 9.85
N GLY A 28 4.08 22.12 10.97
CA GLY A 28 2.63 22.08 11.19
C GLY A 28 1.88 21.40 10.03
N SER A 29 0.75 21.98 9.65
CA SER A 29 -0.08 21.55 8.51
C SER A 29 0.63 21.68 7.15
N THR A 30 1.59 22.60 7.01
CA THR A 30 2.39 22.74 5.78
C THR A 30 3.20 21.47 5.48
N ALA A 31 3.46 20.62 6.49
CA ALA A 31 4.11 19.32 6.30
C ALA A 31 3.34 18.39 5.34
N ASN A 32 2.03 18.61 5.15
CA ASN A 32 1.19 17.81 4.27
C ASN A 32 1.37 18.15 2.79
N PHE A 33 1.93 19.32 2.47
CA PHE A 33 2.10 19.78 1.09
C PHE A 33 3.43 19.32 0.48
N ALA A 34 3.37 18.94 -0.79
CA ALA A 34 4.52 18.81 -1.67
C ALA A 34 4.88 20.16 -2.29
N LEU A 35 3.86 20.90 -2.75
CA LEU A 35 3.96 22.24 -3.34
C LEU A 35 2.99 23.17 -2.62
N PHE A 36 3.46 24.33 -2.15
CA PHE A 36 2.57 25.30 -1.51
C PHE A 36 3.05 26.74 -1.71
N SER A 37 2.10 27.66 -1.89
CA SER A 37 2.35 29.10 -1.77
C SER A 37 1.33 29.74 -0.83
N THR A 38 1.81 30.56 0.11
CA THR A 38 0.91 31.40 0.91
C THR A 38 0.27 32.50 0.05
N ASN A 39 0.97 33.01 -0.95
CA ASN A 39 0.46 34.06 -1.85
C ASN A 39 1.18 33.99 -3.20
N GLY A 40 0.55 33.36 -4.18
CA GLY A 40 1.10 33.17 -5.52
C GLY A 40 0.40 32.03 -6.25
N ALA A 41 0.49 32.06 -7.58
CA ALA A 41 -0.01 30.97 -8.41
C ALA A 41 0.85 29.71 -8.25
N VAL A 42 0.22 28.54 -8.36
CA VAL A 42 0.91 27.25 -8.37
C VAL A 42 0.59 26.59 -9.71
N SER A 43 1.59 26.31 -10.53
CA SER A 43 1.34 25.93 -11.94
C SER A 43 2.22 24.78 -12.39
N ASN A 44 1.65 23.93 -13.25
CA ASN A 44 2.34 22.80 -13.85
C ASN A 44 2.37 22.89 -15.38
N THR A 45 3.43 22.37 -15.99
CA THR A 45 3.52 22.15 -17.44
C THR A 45 4.00 20.73 -17.73
N GLY A 46 3.28 20.00 -18.56
CA GLY A 46 3.58 18.60 -18.86
C GLY A 46 3.15 17.64 -17.75
N LEU A 47 3.62 16.40 -17.82
CA LEU A 47 3.26 15.34 -16.86
C LEU A 47 4.20 15.39 -15.64
N SER A 48 3.66 15.71 -14.47
CA SER A 48 4.39 15.68 -13.20
C SER A 48 3.84 14.58 -12.27
N HIS A 49 4.70 14.01 -11.44
CA HIS A 49 4.36 13.02 -10.42
C HIS A 49 4.52 13.62 -9.02
N LEU A 50 3.41 13.80 -8.32
CA LEU A 50 3.38 14.51 -7.05
C LEU A 50 2.79 13.62 -5.96
N THR A 51 3.48 13.51 -4.82
CA THR A 51 3.00 12.84 -3.60
C THR A 51 3.00 13.83 -2.44
N GLY A 52 1.82 14.16 -1.94
CA GLY A 52 1.54 15.25 -1.00
C GLY A 52 0.60 16.29 -1.61
N ASN A 53 -0.02 17.10 -0.74
CA ASN A 53 -0.99 18.11 -1.16
C ASN A 53 -0.32 19.18 -2.04
N VAL A 54 -1.11 19.80 -2.90
CA VAL A 54 -0.70 20.92 -3.76
C VAL A 54 -1.68 22.05 -3.54
N GLY A 55 -1.20 23.27 -3.38
CA GLY A 55 -2.15 24.35 -3.15
C GLY A 55 -1.58 25.75 -2.98
N THR A 56 -2.48 26.72 -2.94
CA THR A 56 -2.17 28.11 -2.61
C THR A 56 -3.24 28.76 -1.76
N ASN A 57 -2.82 29.56 -0.78
CA ASN A 57 -3.76 30.30 0.06
C ASN A 57 -4.29 31.58 -0.60
N ASN A 58 -3.58 32.12 -1.59
CA ASN A 58 -4.04 33.24 -2.40
C ASN A 58 -3.45 33.11 -3.82
N GLY A 59 -4.28 32.69 -4.77
CA GLY A 59 -3.89 32.34 -6.13
C GLY A 59 -4.74 31.19 -6.66
N SER A 60 -4.20 30.43 -7.62
CA SER A 60 -4.84 29.19 -8.09
C SER A 60 -3.81 28.15 -8.47
N SER A 61 -4.16 26.88 -8.27
CA SER A 61 -3.42 25.72 -8.77
C SER A 61 -3.90 25.37 -10.18
N THR A 62 -3.01 25.42 -11.19
CA THR A 62 -3.42 25.24 -12.60
C THR A 62 -2.63 24.17 -13.31
N ASN A 63 -3.33 23.45 -14.20
CA ASN A 63 -2.75 22.57 -15.21
C ASN A 63 -2.01 21.33 -14.64
N PHE A 64 -2.42 20.87 -13.46
CA PHE A 64 -1.98 19.59 -12.87
C PHE A 64 -2.76 18.41 -13.46
N GLY A 65 -2.14 17.24 -13.45
CA GLY A 65 -2.81 15.96 -13.72
C GLY A 65 -3.26 15.28 -12.42
N ASN A 66 -3.27 13.95 -12.41
CA ASN A 66 -3.50 13.19 -11.18
C ASN A 66 -2.37 13.42 -10.17
N VAL A 67 -2.73 13.78 -8.94
CA VAL A 67 -1.82 14.02 -7.80
C VAL A 67 -2.13 13.02 -6.69
N ASP A 68 -1.10 12.40 -6.11
CA ASP A 68 -1.25 11.58 -4.89
C ASP A 68 -1.28 12.50 -3.66
N GLY A 69 -2.36 13.26 -3.55
CA GLY A 69 -2.60 14.29 -2.56
C GLY A 69 -3.80 15.15 -2.92
N VAL A 70 -4.25 15.99 -2.00
CA VAL A 70 -5.42 16.86 -2.20
C VAL A 70 -4.98 18.20 -2.81
N MET A 71 -5.75 18.69 -3.77
CA MET A 71 -5.62 20.03 -4.33
C MET A 71 -6.38 21.02 -3.43
N HIS A 72 -5.69 22.02 -2.89
CA HIS A 72 -6.28 23.01 -1.99
C HIS A 72 -6.02 24.43 -2.49
N ASP A 73 -7.08 25.17 -2.86
CA ASP A 73 -6.97 26.57 -3.28
C ASP A 73 -7.88 27.45 -2.42
N SER A 74 -7.27 28.38 -1.68
CA SER A 74 -7.94 29.40 -0.86
C SER A 74 -8.99 28.83 0.12
N ASP A 75 -8.63 27.76 0.85
CA ASP A 75 -9.50 27.10 1.82
C ASP A 75 -8.96 27.18 3.26
N GLY A 76 -9.68 26.58 4.21
CA GLY A 76 -9.25 26.54 5.62
C GLY A 76 -7.92 25.81 5.84
N THR A 77 -7.61 24.81 5.01
CA THR A 77 -6.35 24.06 5.08
C THR A 77 -5.18 24.94 4.65
N THR A 78 -5.33 25.69 3.56
CA THR A 78 -4.29 26.61 3.08
C THR A 78 -4.08 27.78 4.03
N MET A 79 -5.12 28.24 4.71
CA MET A 79 -5.02 29.32 5.69
C MET A 79 -4.15 28.92 6.89
N ILE A 80 -4.37 27.71 7.42
CA ILE A 80 -3.55 27.18 8.52
C ILE A 80 -2.12 26.89 8.02
N ALA A 81 -1.97 26.33 6.82
CA ALA A 81 -0.65 26.06 6.23
C ALA A 81 0.17 27.32 5.96
N ALA A 82 -0.47 28.45 5.64
CA ALA A 82 0.20 29.73 5.51
C ALA A 82 0.75 30.26 6.85
N ALA A 83 -0.03 30.11 7.93
CA ALA A 83 0.40 30.48 9.28
C ALA A 83 1.55 29.59 9.76
N ASP A 84 1.42 28.27 9.60
CA ASP A 84 2.44 27.29 9.99
C ASP A 84 3.74 27.48 9.19
N LEU A 85 3.65 27.78 7.89
CA LEU A 85 4.83 28.08 7.06
C LEU A 85 5.55 29.34 7.56
N THR A 86 4.82 30.35 8.00
CA THR A 86 5.40 31.57 8.58
C THR A 86 6.16 31.25 9.88
N ILE A 87 5.61 30.39 10.73
CA ILE A 87 6.27 29.92 11.95
C ILE A 87 7.54 29.15 11.61
N ALA A 88 7.46 28.18 10.69
CA ALA A 88 8.61 27.39 10.24
C ALA A 88 9.72 28.28 9.65
N TYR A 89 9.36 29.26 8.82
CA TYR A 89 10.29 30.25 8.28
C TYR A 89 10.99 31.03 9.40
N ASN A 90 10.24 31.52 10.40
CA ASN A 90 10.82 32.28 11.51
C ASN A 90 11.79 31.43 12.34
N GLN A 91 11.48 30.15 12.57
CA GLN A 91 12.38 29.21 13.24
C GLN A 91 13.66 28.97 12.44
N LEU A 92 13.54 28.74 11.12
CA LEU A 92 14.70 28.62 10.22
C LEU A 92 15.55 29.89 10.19
N ASN A 93 14.90 31.06 10.22
CA ASN A 93 15.59 32.34 10.24
C ASN A 93 16.35 32.57 11.56
N ALA A 94 15.78 32.15 12.69
CA ALA A 94 16.38 32.25 14.00
C ALA A 94 17.49 31.22 14.26
N ALA A 95 17.59 30.16 13.44
CA ALA A 95 18.63 29.15 13.58
C ALA A 95 20.04 29.79 13.50
N ILE A 96 20.87 29.51 14.50
CA ILE A 96 22.21 30.07 14.63
C ILE A 96 23.18 29.32 13.71
N PRO A 97 23.82 29.99 12.74
CA PRO A 97 24.82 29.36 11.87
C PRO A 97 26.06 28.89 12.63
N ASN A 98 26.60 27.75 12.24
CA ASN A 98 27.88 27.23 12.69
C ASN A 98 28.85 26.90 11.54
N PHE A 99 28.39 26.98 10.29
CA PHE A 99 29.21 26.81 9.10
C PHE A 99 28.96 27.93 8.07
N PHE A 100 30.00 28.35 7.35
CA PHE A 100 29.96 29.46 6.40
C PHE A 100 30.67 29.07 5.08
N PRO A 101 30.08 28.19 4.27
CA PRO A 101 30.69 27.74 3.01
C PRO A 101 30.66 28.86 1.95
N SER A 102 31.38 28.65 0.85
CA SER A 102 31.24 29.49 -0.35
C SER A 102 29.83 29.41 -0.93
N SER A 103 29.47 30.38 -1.78
CA SER A 103 28.21 30.36 -2.51
C SER A 103 28.06 29.23 -3.52
N LEU A 104 29.18 28.67 -4.01
CA LEU A 104 29.17 27.47 -4.81
C LEU A 104 29.12 26.25 -3.89
N LEU A 105 28.03 25.47 -4.00
CA LEU A 105 27.83 24.19 -3.33
C LEU A 105 27.99 23.02 -4.31
N GLY A 106 28.42 21.88 -3.80
CA GLY A 106 28.53 20.63 -4.58
C GLY A 106 29.96 20.38 -5.08
N ASN A 107 30.13 19.96 -6.34
CA ASN A 107 31.43 19.54 -6.89
C ASN A 107 32.17 18.49 -6.03
N GLY A 108 31.43 17.53 -5.48
CA GLY A 108 31.97 16.48 -4.61
C GLY A 108 32.08 16.88 -3.13
N GLN A 109 31.62 18.07 -2.77
CA GLN A 109 31.57 18.52 -1.38
C GLN A 109 30.73 17.57 -0.52
N VAL A 110 31.26 17.24 0.66
CA VAL A 110 30.56 16.48 1.71
C VAL A 110 30.36 17.40 2.90
N LEU A 111 29.12 17.50 3.38
CA LEU A 111 28.73 18.32 4.52
C LEU A 111 28.18 17.43 5.64
N THR A 112 28.59 17.71 6.87
CA THR A 112 28.10 17.07 8.09
C THR A 112 26.89 17.83 8.67
N PRO A 113 26.18 17.31 9.69
CA PRO A 113 24.99 17.98 10.21
C PRO A 113 25.32 19.37 10.78
N GLY A 114 24.49 20.37 10.49
CA GLY A 114 24.73 21.75 10.91
C GLY A 114 23.83 22.80 10.26
N THR A 115 24.05 24.05 10.67
CA THR A 115 23.40 25.25 10.13
C THR A 115 24.42 26.04 9.31
N TYR A 116 24.26 26.00 7.99
CA TYR A 116 25.11 26.64 7.00
C TYR A 116 24.54 28.00 6.63
N SER A 117 25.35 29.06 6.63
CA SER A 117 24.95 30.39 6.18
C SER A 117 25.78 30.86 4.98
N ILE A 118 25.07 31.25 3.93
CA ILE A 118 25.63 31.82 2.70
C ILE A 118 25.03 33.22 2.57
N GLY A 119 25.86 34.26 2.69
CA GLY A 119 25.43 35.67 2.74
C GLY A 119 25.01 36.27 1.38
N GLN A 120 24.86 35.45 0.34
CA GLN A 120 24.61 35.87 -1.04
C GLN A 120 23.88 34.76 -1.81
N THR A 121 23.64 34.98 -3.11
CA THR A 121 23.12 33.96 -4.02
C THR A 121 24.00 32.71 -4.01
N ALA A 122 23.39 31.53 -3.88
CA ALA A 122 24.06 30.24 -3.91
C ALA A 122 23.75 29.48 -5.20
N THR A 123 24.70 28.66 -5.65
CA THR A 123 24.53 27.78 -6.81
C THR A 123 24.97 26.36 -6.44
N LEU A 124 24.11 25.39 -6.70
CA LEU A 124 24.40 23.96 -6.59
C LEU A 124 24.95 23.43 -7.92
N ASN A 125 26.13 22.83 -7.93
CA ASN A 125 26.72 22.23 -9.12
C ASN A 125 27.20 20.81 -8.85
N ASN A 126 27.07 19.91 -9.83
CA ASN A 126 27.39 18.49 -9.69
C ASN A 126 26.78 17.90 -8.40
N THR A 127 27.52 17.09 -7.66
CA THR A 127 27.02 16.41 -6.44
C THR A 127 27.40 17.16 -5.17
N LEU A 128 26.42 17.39 -4.30
CA LEU A 128 26.57 17.73 -2.89
C LEU A 128 26.15 16.53 -2.04
N THR A 129 27.00 16.08 -1.13
CA THR A 129 26.66 14.98 -0.21
C THR A 129 26.38 15.50 1.18
N LEU A 130 25.24 15.11 1.76
CA LEU A 130 24.90 15.34 3.16
C LEU A 130 25.13 14.03 3.92
N ASP A 131 26.12 14.03 4.81
CA ASP A 131 26.54 12.87 5.60
C ASP A 131 25.97 12.99 7.01
N GLY A 132 25.04 12.09 7.36
CA GLY A 132 24.40 12.07 8.67
C GLY A 132 25.29 11.59 9.81
N GLY A 133 26.50 11.08 9.53
CA GLY A 133 27.44 10.58 10.53
C GLY A 133 26.91 9.39 11.33
N GLY A 134 26.00 8.60 10.76
CA GLY A 134 25.30 7.50 11.42
C GLY A 134 24.12 7.93 12.31
N ASN A 135 23.77 9.22 12.34
CA ASN A 135 22.69 9.74 13.16
C ASN A 135 21.42 9.99 12.31
N PRO A 136 20.31 9.24 12.52
CA PRO A 136 19.05 9.47 11.80
C PRO A 136 18.38 10.81 12.12
N ASN A 137 18.77 11.44 13.24
CA ASN A 137 18.32 12.78 13.63
C ASN A 137 19.28 13.89 13.16
N ALA A 138 20.19 13.58 12.24
CA ALA A 138 21.08 14.56 11.62
C ALA A 138 20.28 15.66 10.92
N LEU A 139 20.50 16.91 11.34
CA LEU A 139 19.81 18.09 10.83
C LEU A 139 20.74 18.94 9.97
N PHE A 140 20.24 19.36 8.81
CA PHE A 140 20.91 20.25 7.88
C PHE A 140 20.02 21.45 7.61
N ILE A 141 20.47 22.65 7.96
CA ILE A 141 19.78 23.90 7.66
C ILE A 141 20.70 24.75 6.78
N PHE A 142 20.25 25.13 5.60
CA PHE A 142 20.92 26.07 4.71
C PHE A 142 20.18 27.40 4.72
N LYS A 143 20.84 28.46 5.20
CA LYS A 143 20.35 29.85 5.21
C LYS A 143 21.04 30.62 4.09
N ILE A 144 20.32 30.84 3.00
CA ILE A 144 20.83 31.50 1.80
C ILE A 144 20.21 32.90 1.74
N GLN A 145 21.05 33.93 1.95
CA GLN A 145 20.64 35.34 1.93
C GLN A 145 20.60 35.88 0.49
N GLY A 146 19.96 35.13 -0.40
CA GLY A 146 19.85 35.44 -1.83
C GLY A 146 19.09 34.33 -2.58
N ALA A 147 19.25 34.31 -3.90
CA ALA A 147 18.68 33.26 -4.74
C ALA A 147 19.40 31.92 -4.55
N LEU A 148 18.72 30.81 -4.85
CA LEU A 148 19.30 29.48 -4.95
C LEU A 148 19.06 28.94 -6.37
N SER A 149 20.13 28.68 -7.11
CA SER A 149 20.06 28.03 -8.41
C SER A 149 20.78 26.69 -8.41
N SER A 150 20.48 25.84 -9.39
CA SER A 150 21.31 24.66 -9.69
C SER A 150 21.78 24.63 -11.13
N ALA A 151 22.90 23.96 -11.39
CA ALA A 151 23.27 23.53 -12.74
C ALA A 151 22.42 22.32 -13.15
N ALA A 152 22.27 22.11 -14.47
CA ALA A 152 21.53 20.96 -14.99
C ALA A 152 22.15 19.65 -14.49
N GLY A 153 21.30 18.72 -14.04
CA GLY A 153 21.73 17.43 -13.52
C GLY A 153 22.42 17.48 -12.15
N ALA A 154 22.46 18.62 -11.45
CA ALA A 154 23.04 18.70 -10.11
C ALA A 154 22.24 17.86 -9.10
N GLN A 155 22.90 17.34 -8.07
CA GLN A 155 22.31 16.36 -7.15
C GLN A 155 22.70 16.60 -5.70
N VAL A 156 21.74 16.41 -4.79
CA VAL A 156 21.96 16.29 -3.35
C VAL A 156 21.80 14.82 -2.96
N LEU A 157 22.87 14.23 -2.44
CA LEU A 157 22.90 12.84 -1.96
C LEU A 157 22.79 12.81 -0.43
N LEU A 158 21.99 11.89 0.10
CA LEU A 158 21.92 11.63 1.54
C LEU A 158 22.67 10.34 1.84
N THR A 159 23.57 10.38 2.81
CA THR A 159 24.40 9.23 3.21
C THR A 159 24.43 9.08 4.72
N ASN A 160 24.82 7.89 5.19
CA ASN A 160 25.10 7.61 6.60
C ASN A 160 23.99 8.09 7.55
N GLY A 161 22.73 7.77 7.22
CA GLY A 161 21.57 8.09 8.07
C GLY A 161 20.99 9.49 7.90
N ALA A 162 21.52 10.35 7.01
CA ALA A 162 20.84 11.60 6.68
C ALA A 162 19.45 11.32 6.05
N LEU A 163 18.43 12.06 6.49
CA LEU A 163 17.04 11.93 6.02
C LEU A 163 16.56 13.23 5.39
N ALA A 164 15.83 13.13 4.27
CA ALA A 164 15.34 14.31 3.55
C ALA A 164 14.40 15.17 4.41
N CYS A 165 13.64 14.56 5.33
CA CYS A 165 12.78 15.30 6.26
C CYS A 165 13.55 16.16 7.27
N ASN A 166 14.87 15.95 7.43
CA ASN A 166 15.77 16.75 8.27
C ASN A 166 16.69 17.68 7.46
N VAL A 167 16.38 17.96 6.19
CA VAL A 167 17.13 18.91 5.35
C VAL A 167 16.23 20.10 5.03
N PHE A 168 16.72 21.31 5.29
CA PHE A 168 15.97 22.54 5.10
C PHE A 168 16.79 23.58 4.34
N TRP A 169 16.15 24.24 3.36
CA TRP A 169 16.73 25.30 2.56
C TRP A 169 15.87 26.55 2.73
N LYS A 170 16.34 27.51 3.53
CA LYS A 170 15.70 28.83 3.68
C LYS A 170 16.39 29.80 2.73
N THR A 171 15.64 30.37 1.79
CA THR A 171 16.16 31.32 0.81
C THR A 171 15.47 32.67 0.93
N GLU A 172 16.18 33.75 0.67
CA GLU A 172 15.67 35.13 0.64
C GLU A 172 15.52 35.64 -0.81
N GLY A 173 15.37 34.72 -1.76
CA GLY A 173 15.32 35.01 -3.18
C GLY A 173 14.85 33.81 -3.99
N LEU A 174 14.76 34.02 -5.31
CA LEU A 174 14.29 33.03 -6.29
C LEU A 174 14.98 31.68 -6.08
N VAL A 175 14.20 30.62 -6.09
CA VAL A 175 14.72 29.25 -6.25
C VAL A 175 14.50 28.81 -7.69
N ASP A 176 15.55 28.49 -8.42
CA ASP A 176 15.49 28.00 -9.81
C ASP A 176 16.32 26.72 -9.95
N LEU A 177 15.64 25.57 -9.86
CA LEU A 177 16.29 24.28 -10.04
C LEU A 177 16.29 23.91 -11.52
N ALA A 178 17.49 23.82 -12.09
CA ALA A 178 17.70 23.47 -13.49
C ALA A 178 17.21 22.06 -13.84
N THR A 179 17.18 21.78 -15.14
CA THR A 179 16.69 20.51 -15.67
C THR A 179 17.40 19.32 -15.03
N ASN A 180 16.63 18.27 -14.74
CA ASN A 180 17.13 17.02 -14.14
C ASN A 180 17.86 17.18 -12.79
N THR A 181 17.64 18.28 -12.06
CA THR A 181 18.21 18.43 -10.70
C THR A 181 17.56 17.43 -9.74
N ALA A 182 18.37 16.68 -8.99
CA ALA A 182 17.89 15.78 -7.92
C ALA A 182 18.10 16.42 -6.54
N MET A 183 17.05 17.00 -5.99
CA MET A 183 17.08 17.79 -4.76
C MET A 183 16.49 17.02 -3.57
N LYS A 184 16.99 17.33 -2.36
CA LYS A 184 16.53 16.74 -1.09
C LYS A 184 16.19 17.84 -0.09
N GLY A 185 15.09 17.68 0.63
CA GLY A 185 14.74 18.56 1.74
C GLY A 185 13.58 19.52 1.49
N THR A 186 13.21 20.24 2.54
CA THR A 186 12.15 21.26 2.51
C THR A 186 12.74 22.59 2.09
N ILE A 187 12.34 23.10 0.94
CA ILE A 187 12.70 24.42 0.43
C ILE A 187 11.64 25.41 0.90
N VAL A 188 12.08 26.47 1.58
CA VAL A 188 11.28 27.61 2.01
C VAL A 188 11.83 28.87 1.35
N ALA A 189 11.15 29.32 0.30
CA ALA A 189 11.48 30.56 -0.39
C ALA A 189 10.70 31.72 0.23
N ASN A 190 11.41 32.68 0.81
CA ASN A 190 10.79 33.84 1.42
C ASN A 190 10.63 34.97 0.41
N ASN A 191 9.40 35.49 0.26
CA ASN A 191 9.07 36.58 -0.67
C ASN A 191 9.61 36.36 -2.10
N ALA A 192 9.68 35.11 -2.54
CA ALA A 192 10.23 34.72 -3.81
C ALA A 192 9.53 33.50 -4.42
N ALA A 193 9.61 33.41 -5.75
CA ALA A 193 9.12 32.28 -6.50
C ALA A 193 10.04 31.04 -6.36
N ILE A 194 9.46 29.87 -6.66
CA ILE A 194 10.17 28.61 -6.84
C ILE A 194 9.88 28.08 -8.25
N ILE A 195 10.93 27.77 -9.00
CA ILE A 195 10.85 27.21 -10.34
C ILE A 195 11.58 25.86 -10.34
N LEU A 196 10.85 24.79 -10.63
CA LEU A 196 11.39 23.46 -10.82
C LEU A 196 11.29 23.10 -12.31
N ARG A 197 12.44 23.07 -13.00
CA ARG A 197 12.47 22.83 -14.45
C ARG A 197 12.29 21.37 -14.80
N SER A 198 12.11 21.11 -16.10
CA SER A 198 11.90 19.78 -16.69
C SER A 198 12.78 18.69 -16.08
N GLY A 199 12.14 17.62 -15.60
CA GLY A 199 12.82 16.44 -15.06
C GLY A 199 13.42 16.62 -13.67
N ALA A 200 13.27 17.79 -13.02
CA ALA A 200 13.71 17.96 -11.64
C ALA A 200 12.97 16.97 -10.71
N SER A 201 13.70 16.38 -9.78
CA SER A 201 13.18 15.49 -8.74
C SER A 201 13.45 16.07 -7.37
N LEU A 202 12.44 16.13 -6.52
CA LEU A 202 12.52 16.64 -5.15
C LEU A 202 11.93 15.62 -4.18
N GLU A 203 12.78 14.99 -3.37
CA GLU A 203 12.32 14.31 -2.15
C GLU A 203 12.33 15.34 -1.03
N GLY A 204 11.18 15.97 -0.80
CA GLY A 204 11.15 17.26 -0.17
C GLY A 204 9.84 18.01 -0.37
N ARG A 205 9.90 19.32 -0.17
CA ARG A 205 8.76 20.22 -0.37
C ARG A 205 9.24 21.53 -1.00
N ALA A 206 8.41 22.14 -1.84
CA ALA A 206 8.63 23.48 -2.38
C ALA A 206 7.57 24.43 -1.80
N LEU A 207 7.98 25.25 -0.83
CA LEU A 207 7.10 26.11 -0.03
C LEU A 207 7.50 27.57 -0.22
N SER A 208 6.60 28.43 -0.67
CA SER A 208 6.84 29.87 -0.77
C SER A 208 5.97 30.66 0.21
N THR A 209 6.57 31.61 0.94
CA THR A 209 5.81 32.52 1.83
C THR A 209 5.09 33.62 1.06
N THR A 210 5.58 33.97 -0.14
CA THR A 210 4.93 34.87 -1.11
C THR A 210 5.70 34.73 -2.42
N GLY A 211 5.06 34.22 -3.47
CA GLY A 211 5.68 33.96 -4.75
C GLY A 211 5.06 32.75 -5.45
N ALA A 212 5.18 32.71 -6.78
CA ALA A 212 4.65 31.60 -7.56
C ALA A 212 5.48 30.32 -7.35
N VAL A 213 4.84 29.16 -7.44
CA VAL A 213 5.52 27.85 -7.52
C VAL A 213 5.21 27.26 -8.89
N THR A 214 6.21 27.21 -9.77
CA THR A 214 6.07 26.76 -11.15
C THR A 214 6.88 25.49 -11.35
N VAL A 215 6.23 24.43 -11.82
CA VAL A 215 6.87 23.14 -12.07
C VAL A 215 6.65 22.70 -13.52
N SER A 216 7.62 21.98 -14.08
CA SER A 216 7.48 21.39 -15.40
C SER A 216 8.01 19.96 -15.40
N GLY A 217 7.16 18.98 -15.71
CA GLY A 217 7.56 17.57 -15.83
C GLY A 217 8.40 17.05 -14.66
N VAL A 218 7.98 17.31 -13.42
CA VAL A 218 8.77 17.04 -12.21
C VAL A 218 8.31 15.79 -11.46
N THR A 219 9.17 15.27 -10.58
CA THR A 219 8.76 14.32 -9.54
C THR A 219 8.98 14.96 -8.16
N VAL A 220 7.91 15.26 -7.42
CA VAL A 220 8.02 15.80 -6.06
C VAL A 220 7.30 14.88 -5.07
N ARG A 221 7.99 14.45 -4.02
CA ARG A 221 7.42 13.59 -2.98
C ARG A 221 7.74 14.18 -1.62
N LYS A 222 6.72 14.48 -0.82
CA LYS A 222 6.93 14.87 0.58
C LYS A 222 7.73 13.76 1.28
N PRO A 223 8.76 14.09 2.07
CA PRO A 223 9.60 13.08 2.70
C PRO A 223 8.83 12.38 3.83
N VAL A 224 9.03 11.07 3.92
CA VAL A 224 8.61 10.25 5.07
C VAL A 224 9.68 10.24 6.16
N GLY A 225 9.34 9.78 7.36
CA GLY A 225 10.23 9.81 8.53
C GLY A 225 10.08 11.09 9.35
N CYS A 226 11.01 11.32 10.28
CA CYS A 226 11.01 12.48 11.20
C CYS A 226 9.68 12.69 11.95
N GLY A 227 8.99 11.61 12.33
CA GLY A 227 7.70 11.67 13.01
C GLY A 227 6.48 11.79 12.09
N SER A 228 6.65 11.77 10.76
CA SER A 228 5.53 11.66 9.82
C SER A 228 4.73 10.38 10.11
N PRO A 229 3.38 10.45 10.14
CA PRO A 229 2.55 9.27 10.38
C PRO A 229 2.80 8.17 9.35
N VAL A 230 2.85 6.92 9.80
CA VAL A 230 2.91 5.76 8.92
C VAL A 230 1.54 5.58 8.25
N LEU A 231 1.51 5.56 6.93
CA LEU A 231 0.28 5.34 6.18
C LEU A 231 -0.12 3.86 6.23
N THR A 232 -1.33 3.60 6.72
CA THR A 232 -1.93 2.25 6.78
C THR A 232 -2.99 2.02 5.72
N GLY A 233 -3.58 3.10 5.17
CA GLY A 233 -4.78 3.03 4.37
C GLY A 233 -6.02 2.67 5.20
N PRO A 234 -7.16 2.39 4.55
CA PRO A 234 -8.41 2.02 5.21
C PRO A 234 -8.36 0.62 5.81
N ALA A 235 -9.38 0.26 6.58
CA ALA A 235 -9.58 -1.12 7.01
C ALA A 235 -9.77 -2.05 5.80
N GLN A 236 -9.23 -3.27 5.88
CA GLN A 236 -9.29 -4.24 4.79
C GLN A 236 -10.75 -4.71 4.56
N PRO A 237 -11.24 -4.69 3.30
CA PRO A 237 -12.56 -5.22 2.96
C PRO A 237 -12.71 -6.71 3.31
N PRO A 238 -13.81 -7.11 3.99
CA PRO A 238 -14.03 -8.50 4.37
C PRO A 238 -14.54 -9.31 3.17
N LEU A 239 -13.64 -10.06 2.51
CA LEU A 239 -14.00 -10.89 1.36
C LEU A 239 -14.76 -12.18 1.73
N GLY A 240 -14.84 -12.56 3.01
CA GLY A 240 -15.54 -13.79 3.43
C GLY A 240 -15.10 -15.01 2.60
N THR A 241 -16.05 -15.82 2.15
CA THR A 241 -15.79 -17.00 1.31
C THR A 241 -15.40 -16.68 -0.12
N VAL A 242 -15.74 -15.49 -0.67
CA VAL A 242 -15.35 -15.13 -2.04
C VAL A 242 -13.84 -14.93 -2.19
N VAL A 243 -13.09 -14.87 -1.07
CA VAL A 243 -11.63 -14.96 -1.08
C VAL A 243 -11.12 -16.27 -1.69
N CYS A 244 -11.90 -17.35 -1.74
CA CYS A 244 -11.49 -18.59 -2.39
C CYS A 244 -11.68 -18.60 -3.92
N TYR A 245 -12.36 -17.59 -4.46
CA TYR A 245 -12.61 -17.47 -5.89
C TYR A 245 -11.57 -16.56 -6.56
N THR A 246 -11.17 -16.92 -7.77
CA THR A 246 -10.31 -16.10 -8.64
C THR A 246 -11.13 -15.32 -9.65
N ILE A 247 -12.11 -15.99 -10.27
CA ILE A 247 -13.01 -15.40 -11.25
C ILE A 247 -14.44 -15.79 -10.87
N PHE A 248 -15.26 -14.80 -10.50
CA PHE A 248 -16.61 -15.08 -10.00
C PHE A 248 -17.60 -13.98 -10.37
N THR A 249 -18.82 -14.37 -10.71
CA THR A 249 -19.94 -13.43 -10.85
C THR A 249 -21.15 -13.85 -10.03
N GLY A 250 -21.71 -12.91 -9.27
CA GLY A 250 -22.96 -13.11 -8.53
C GLY A 250 -24.16 -13.24 -9.45
N ASN A 251 -24.14 -12.56 -10.61
CA ASN A 251 -25.22 -12.63 -11.58
C ASN A 251 -24.74 -12.39 -13.02
N GLY A 252 -24.71 -13.43 -13.84
CA GLY A 252 -24.25 -13.40 -15.23
C GLY A 252 -23.56 -14.70 -15.62
N SER A 253 -23.49 -15.00 -16.92
CA SER A 253 -22.71 -16.17 -17.38
C SER A 253 -21.21 -15.89 -17.28
N LEU A 254 -20.44 -16.94 -16.97
CA LEU A 254 -18.98 -16.92 -16.94
C LEU A 254 -18.44 -17.82 -18.06
N THR A 255 -17.77 -17.24 -19.04
CA THR A 255 -17.27 -17.97 -20.22
C THR A 255 -15.78 -17.76 -20.41
N ASN A 256 -15.06 -18.85 -20.68
CA ASN A 256 -13.67 -18.82 -21.11
C ASN A 256 -13.52 -19.25 -22.57
N THR A 257 -12.64 -18.58 -23.31
CA THR A 257 -12.17 -18.97 -24.64
C THR A 257 -10.65 -19.08 -24.63
N GLY A 258 -10.10 -20.09 -25.29
CA GLY A 258 -8.64 -20.30 -25.32
C GLY A 258 -8.08 -20.95 -24.05
N ILE A 259 -6.74 -20.99 -23.97
CA ILE A 259 -6.02 -21.71 -22.90
C ILE A 259 -5.83 -20.78 -21.70
N THR A 260 -6.57 -21.06 -20.64
CA THR A 260 -6.54 -20.27 -19.39
C THR A 260 -6.04 -21.14 -18.23
N PHE A 261 -5.20 -20.55 -17.38
CA PHE A 261 -4.70 -21.16 -16.13
C PHE A 261 -5.23 -20.36 -14.94
N ILE A 262 -5.78 -21.05 -13.94
CA ILE A 262 -6.34 -20.44 -12.73
C ILE A 262 -5.82 -21.15 -11.48
N THR A 263 -5.46 -20.38 -10.46
CA THR A 263 -5.35 -20.89 -9.07
C THR A 263 -6.45 -20.25 -8.24
N GLY A 264 -7.36 -21.06 -7.68
CA GLY A 264 -8.59 -20.70 -6.97
C GLY A 264 -9.87 -21.12 -7.72
N ASP A 265 -11.03 -20.98 -7.06
CA ASP A 265 -12.32 -21.41 -7.60
C ASP A 265 -12.82 -20.45 -8.70
N VAL A 266 -13.63 -20.98 -9.63
CA VAL A 266 -14.31 -20.18 -10.65
C VAL A 266 -15.79 -20.54 -10.73
N GLY A 267 -16.66 -19.55 -10.89
CA GLY A 267 -18.09 -19.83 -10.87
C GLY A 267 -19.02 -18.64 -11.14
N THR A 268 -20.30 -18.97 -11.29
CA THR A 268 -21.39 -17.99 -11.27
C THR A 268 -22.51 -18.46 -10.35
N ASN A 269 -23.18 -17.53 -9.68
CA ASN A 269 -24.37 -17.82 -8.89
C ASN A 269 -25.69 -17.68 -9.69
N VAL A 270 -25.68 -17.04 -10.87
CA VAL A 270 -26.82 -16.99 -11.79
C VAL A 270 -26.31 -17.07 -13.22
N GLY A 271 -26.53 -18.20 -13.89
CA GLY A 271 -26.04 -18.48 -15.24
C GLY A 271 -25.29 -19.80 -15.31
N LEU A 272 -24.39 -19.93 -16.28
CA LEU A 272 -23.51 -21.10 -16.44
C LEU A 272 -22.03 -20.68 -16.45
N THR A 273 -21.17 -21.57 -15.96
CA THR A 273 -19.71 -21.46 -16.12
C THR A 273 -19.26 -22.42 -17.22
N THR A 274 -18.65 -21.90 -18.29
CA THR A 274 -18.27 -22.71 -19.47
C THR A 274 -16.87 -22.38 -20.00
N GLY A 275 -16.26 -23.32 -20.71
CA GLY A 275 -14.98 -23.13 -21.41
C GLY A 275 -13.71 -23.27 -20.55
N PHE A 276 -13.82 -23.48 -19.23
CA PHE A 276 -12.68 -23.77 -18.36
C PHE A 276 -12.29 -25.25 -18.41
N ASP A 277 -11.00 -25.53 -18.51
CA ASP A 277 -10.43 -26.88 -18.48
C ASP A 277 -10.01 -27.23 -17.04
N ALA A 278 -10.62 -28.28 -16.48
CA ALA A 278 -10.37 -28.71 -15.10
C ALA A 278 -8.90 -29.06 -14.83
N THR A 279 -8.11 -29.44 -15.85
CA THR A 279 -6.68 -29.74 -15.69
C THR A 279 -5.81 -28.49 -15.54
N LYS A 280 -6.35 -27.31 -15.86
CA LYS A 280 -5.68 -26.01 -15.81
C LYS A 280 -6.22 -25.09 -14.71
N VAL A 281 -7.19 -25.56 -13.93
CA VAL A 281 -7.75 -24.87 -12.77
C VAL A 281 -7.32 -25.61 -11.50
N ASN A 282 -6.40 -25.01 -10.74
CA ASN A 282 -6.05 -25.43 -9.39
C ASN A 282 -7.09 -24.86 -8.41
N GLY A 283 -8.28 -25.46 -8.43
CA GLY A 283 -9.49 -25.03 -7.72
C GLY A 283 -10.71 -25.79 -8.23
N LYS A 284 -11.90 -25.45 -7.75
CA LYS A 284 -13.17 -26.02 -8.21
C LYS A 284 -13.79 -25.13 -9.30
N ILE A 285 -14.25 -25.77 -10.38
CA ILE A 285 -15.10 -25.14 -11.39
C ILE A 285 -16.57 -25.39 -11.01
N HIS A 286 -17.30 -24.33 -10.69
CA HIS A 286 -18.73 -24.38 -10.39
C HIS A 286 -19.52 -24.18 -11.69
N LEU A 287 -19.78 -25.29 -12.41
CA LEU A 287 -20.44 -25.29 -13.73
C LEU A 287 -21.87 -24.71 -13.70
N ILE A 288 -22.56 -24.93 -12.58
CA ILE A 288 -23.88 -24.39 -12.27
C ILE A 288 -23.86 -23.79 -10.86
N PRO A 289 -24.80 -22.89 -10.52
CA PRO A 289 -24.93 -22.37 -9.16
C PRO A 289 -25.07 -23.49 -8.12
N ASP A 290 -24.35 -23.35 -7.01
CA ASP A 290 -24.41 -24.25 -5.86
C ASP A 290 -24.35 -23.46 -4.53
N THR A 291 -24.27 -24.18 -3.40
CA THR A 291 -24.23 -23.56 -2.08
C THR A 291 -23.00 -22.68 -1.85
N SER A 292 -21.87 -23.00 -2.50
CA SER A 292 -20.66 -22.20 -2.41
C SER A 292 -20.80 -20.91 -3.21
N THR A 293 -21.33 -20.97 -4.44
CA THR A 293 -21.56 -19.75 -5.24
C THR A 293 -22.59 -18.84 -4.60
N ALA A 294 -23.59 -19.39 -3.92
CA ALA A 294 -24.59 -18.61 -3.19
C ALA A 294 -23.96 -17.83 -2.02
N GLN A 295 -23.13 -18.48 -1.21
CA GLN A 295 -22.43 -17.82 -0.11
C GLN A 295 -21.40 -16.80 -0.62
N ALA A 296 -20.65 -17.15 -1.66
CA ALA A 296 -19.69 -16.24 -2.29
C ALA A 296 -20.37 -14.98 -2.85
N SER A 297 -21.57 -15.12 -3.43
CA SER A 297 -22.36 -13.97 -3.90
C SER A 297 -22.80 -13.05 -2.75
N LEU A 298 -23.18 -13.61 -1.60
CA LEU A 298 -23.55 -12.84 -0.42
C LEU A 298 -22.33 -12.08 0.13
N ASP A 299 -21.20 -12.76 0.27
CA ASP A 299 -19.97 -12.18 0.79
C ASP A 299 -19.40 -11.10 -0.15
N LEU A 300 -19.49 -11.32 -1.47
CA LEU A 300 -19.12 -10.32 -2.47
C LEU A 300 -19.96 -9.04 -2.33
N ASN A 301 -21.27 -9.16 -2.15
CA ASN A 301 -22.14 -7.99 -1.96
C ASN A 301 -21.84 -7.25 -0.65
N ASN A 302 -21.48 -7.97 0.41
CA ASN A 302 -21.03 -7.39 1.68
C ASN A 302 -19.70 -6.62 1.50
N ALA A 303 -18.71 -7.22 0.82
CA ALA A 303 -17.43 -6.58 0.53
C ALA A 303 -17.61 -5.32 -0.35
N TYR A 304 -18.45 -5.40 -1.38
CA TYR A 304 -18.82 -4.25 -2.22
C TYR A 304 -19.41 -3.12 -1.38
N THR A 305 -20.40 -3.42 -0.54
CA THR A 305 -21.09 -2.43 0.30
C THR A 305 -20.14 -1.82 1.33
N PHE A 306 -19.25 -2.63 1.92
CA PHE A 306 -18.19 -2.14 2.81
C PHE A 306 -17.29 -1.12 2.12
N ILE A 307 -16.76 -1.45 0.93
CA ILE A 307 -15.90 -0.54 0.17
C ILE A 307 -16.65 0.74 -0.21
N ASN A 308 -17.92 0.63 -0.59
CA ASN A 308 -18.74 1.78 -0.95
C ASN A 308 -18.88 2.81 0.19
N ASN A 309 -18.88 2.34 1.44
CA ASN A 309 -19.01 3.18 2.62
C ASN A 309 -17.68 3.74 3.14
N LEU A 310 -16.54 3.34 2.56
CA LEU A 310 -15.24 3.91 2.95
C LEU A 310 -15.16 5.38 2.54
N PRO A 311 -14.80 6.29 3.45
CA PRO A 311 -14.58 7.70 3.10
C PRO A 311 -13.44 7.82 2.10
N THR A 312 -13.55 8.79 1.19
CA THR A 312 -12.48 9.09 0.23
C THR A 312 -11.43 9.96 0.91
N ASP A 313 -10.16 9.56 0.85
CA ASP A 313 -9.04 10.37 1.32
C ASP A 313 -8.54 11.30 0.21
N ILE A 314 -8.40 10.78 -1.01
CA ILE A 314 -7.87 11.50 -2.18
C ILE A 314 -8.75 11.22 -3.41
N GLU A 315 -9.21 12.29 -4.06
CA GLU A 315 -9.82 12.19 -5.39
C GLU A 315 -8.76 12.42 -6.48
N LEU A 316 -8.63 11.46 -7.39
CA LEU A 316 -7.79 11.58 -8.57
C LEU A 316 -8.64 12.23 -9.68
N LEU A 317 -8.41 13.51 -9.90
CA LEU A 317 -9.27 14.40 -10.68
C LEU A 317 -9.31 14.11 -12.19
N TYR A 318 -8.39 13.29 -12.72
CA TYR A 318 -8.29 13.01 -14.15
C TYR A 318 -8.32 11.51 -14.47
N PRO A 319 -9.48 10.84 -14.31
CA PRO A 319 -9.58 9.38 -14.51
C PRO A 319 -9.20 8.87 -15.91
N ALA A 320 -9.46 9.67 -16.95
CA ALA A 320 -9.06 9.33 -18.33
C ALA A 320 -7.54 9.32 -18.54
N ALA A 321 -6.78 9.93 -17.62
CA ALA A 321 -5.32 10.02 -17.64
C ALA A 321 -4.67 9.12 -16.57
N PHE A 322 -5.40 8.16 -15.99
CA PHE A 322 -4.89 7.26 -14.96
C PHE A 322 -3.77 6.34 -15.50
N GLY A 323 -2.84 5.95 -14.62
CA GLY A 323 -1.59 5.30 -15.03
C GLY A 323 -0.48 6.32 -15.31
N GLN A 324 0.21 6.20 -16.44
CA GLN A 324 1.31 7.08 -16.85
C GLN A 324 2.38 7.24 -15.76
N ASP A 325 2.83 6.14 -15.16
CA ASP A 325 3.82 6.13 -14.06
C ASP A 325 3.36 6.81 -12.76
N LEU A 326 2.05 7.03 -12.60
CA LEU A 326 1.47 7.47 -11.33
C LEU A 326 1.86 6.52 -10.20
N VAL A 327 2.23 7.09 -9.06
CA VAL A 327 2.55 6.36 -7.84
C VAL A 327 1.57 6.77 -6.76
N LEU A 328 0.89 5.80 -6.17
CA LEU A 328 -0.07 5.99 -5.09
C LEU A 328 0.49 5.44 -3.77
N THR A 329 -0.03 5.96 -2.66
CA THR A 329 0.30 5.58 -1.29
C THR A 329 -0.94 5.00 -0.58
N PRO A 330 -0.83 4.45 0.64
CA PRO A 330 -1.95 3.75 1.28
C PRO A 330 -3.10 4.68 1.65
N HIS A 331 -4.15 4.70 0.83
CA HIS A 331 -5.35 5.53 0.98
C HIS A 331 -6.57 4.87 0.31
N THR A 332 -7.75 5.45 0.57
CA THR A 332 -8.96 5.29 -0.25
C THR A 332 -8.99 6.37 -1.33
N TYR A 333 -8.83 5.96 -2.58
CA TYR A 333 -8.89 6.81 -3.77
C TYR A 333 -10.28 6.80 -4.41
N GLN A 334 -10.68 7.95 -4.97
CA GLN A 334 -11.86 8.08 -5.84
C GLN A 334 -11.44 8.56 -7.23
N LEU A 335 -11.97 7.91 -8.26
CA LEU A 335 -11.93 8.33 -9.66
C LEU A 335 -13.37 8.47 -10.13
N ASN A 336 -13.87 9.72 -10.22
CA ASN A 336 -15.29 9.98 -10.42
C ASN A 336 -15.73 10.05 -11.90
N ALA A 337 -15.15 9.19 -12.74
CA ALA A 337 -15.52 9.03 -14.14
C ALA A 337 -15.02 7.69 -14.69
N ALA A 338 -15.34 7.41 -15.97
CA ALA A 338 -14.70 6.33 -16.71
C ALA A 338 -13.17 6.48 -16.68
N THR A 339 -12.50 5.39 -16.31
CA THR A 339 -11.06 5.35 -16.04
C THR A 339 -10.37 4.51 -17.09
N VAL A 340 -9.25 5.04 -17.60
CA VAL A 340 -8.35 4.29 -18.49
C VAL A 340 -7.01 4.14 -17.77
N LEU A 341 -6.62 2.91 -17.41
CA LEU A 341 -5.26 2.64 -16.97
C LEU A 341 -4.36 2.58 -18.20
N ASN A 342 -3.65 3.67 -18.48
CA ASN A 342 -2.67 3.75 -19.56
C ASN A 342 -1.26 3.49 -19.02
N GLY A 343 -0.57 2.48 -19.54
CA GLY A 343 0.77 2.12 -19.07
C GLY A 343 0.76 1.62 -17.63
N LYS A 344 1.51 2.27 -16.74
CA LYS A 344 1.76 1.77 -15.37
C LYS A 344 1.14 2.64 -14.29
N VAL A 345 0.57 2.01 -13.26
CA VAL A 345 0.36 2.62 -11.93
C VAL A 345 1.14 1.82 -10.89
N THR A 346 1.78 2.50 -9.95
CA THR A 346 2.56 1.86 -8.87
C THR A 346 1.93 2.14 -7.52
N LEU A 347 1.75 1.10 -6.70
CA LEU A 347 1.29 1.20 -5.32
C LEU A 347 2.49 1.05 -4.39
N ASN A 348 2.79 2.12 -3.65
CA ASN A 348 3.95 2.21 -2.78
C ASN A 348 3.51 2.17 -1.32
N ALA A 349 3.78 1.05 -0.64
CA ALA A 349 3.39 0.88 0.75
C ALA A 349 4.31 1.57 1.76
N GLN A 350 5.34 2.28 1.31
CA GLN A 350 6.27 3.04 2.17
C GLN A 350 6.86 2.20 3.32
N ASN A 351 7.22 0.95 3.01
CA ASN A 351 7.75 -0.06 3.93
C ASN A 351 6.75 -0.60 4.97
N ASN A 352 5.44 -0.33 4.82
CA ASN A 352 4.40 -0.94 5.63
C ASN A 352 3.76 -2.12 4.87
N PRO A 353 4.15 -3.38 5.13
CA PRO A 353 3.61 -4.53 4.40
C PRO A 353 2.12 -4.77 4.61
N ASN A 354 1.52 -4.19 5.65
CA ASN A 354 0.10 -4.30 5.96
C ASN A 354 -0.73 -3.14 5.41
N ALA A 355 -0.11 -2.22 4.66
CA ALA A 355 -0.79 -1.11 4.03
C ALA A 355 -1.88 -1.58 3.07
N VAL A 356 -3.04 -0.93 3.14
CA VAL A 356 -4.22 -1.20 2.30
C VAL A 356 -4.40 -0.08 1.28
N PHE A 357 -4.77 -0.46 0.06
CA PHE A 357 -5.13 0.44 -1.03
C PHE A 357 -6.55 0.12 -1.47
N VAL A 358 -7.42 1.14 -1.50
CA VAL A 358 -8.76 1.01 -2.06
C VAL A 358 -8.91 2.04 -3.17
N ILE A 359 -9.26 1.60 -4.37
CA ILE A 359 -9.44 2.45 -5.54
C ILE A 359 -10.89 2.32 -6.00
N LYS A 360 -11.68 3.36 -5.79
CA LYS A 360 -13.10 3.44 -6.18
C LYS A 360 -13.22 4.16 -7.51
N ILE A 361 -13.84 3.52 -8.50
CA ILE A 361 -14.09 4.06 -9.83
C ILE A 361 -15.60 4.17 -10.02
N ASN A 362 -16.10 5.38 -10.19
CA ASN A 362 -17.48 5.65 -10.56
C ASN A 362 -17.58 5.80 -12.09
N GLY A 363 -17.58 4.65 -12.77
CA GLY A 363 -17.54 4.55 -14.23
C GLY A 363 -16.89 3.26 -14.69
N ALA A 364 -16.86 3.04 -16.00
CA ALA A 364 -16.18 1.89 -16.59
C ALA A 364 -14.66 1.97 -16.37
N LEU A 365 -14.02 0.83 -16.11
CA LEU A 365 -12.57 0.67 -16.12
C LEU A 365 -12.14 0.00 -17.43
N SER A 366 -11.20 0.61 -18.13
CA SER A 366 -10.50 -0.02 -19.25
C SER A 366 -8.98 0.13 -19.09
N THR A 367 -8.20 -0.69 -19.79
CA THR A 367 -6.74 -0.59 -19.80
C THR A 367 -6.19 -0.44 -21.22
N SER A 368 -5.01 0.17 -21.36
CA SER A 368 -4.22 0.03 -22.58
C SER A 368 -3.69 -1.41 -22.69
N THR A 369 -3.26 -1.82 -23.89
CA THR A 369 -2.45 -3.04 -24.00
C THR A 369 -1.19 -2.90 -23.14
N TYR A 370 -0.74 -4.02 -22.55
CA TYR A 370 0.42 -4.06 -21.65
C TYR A 370 0.35 -3.14 -20.41
N ALA A 371 -0.85 -2.69 -20.03
CA ALA A 371 -1.01 -1.93 -18.80
C ALA A 371 -0.55 -2.73 -17.58
N SER A 372 -0.09 -2.06 -16.53
CA SER A 372 0.44 -2.74 -15.34
C SER A 372 0.11 -2.03 -14.04
N VAL A 373 -0.18 -2.84 -13.01
CA VAL A 373 -0.20 -2.45 -11.61
C VAL A 373 1.06 -3.01 -10.97
N GLU A 374 1.94 -2.13 -10.48
CA GLU A 374 3.18 -2.50 -9.80
C GLU A 374 3.11 -2.26 -8.30
N LEU A 375 3.80 -3.09 -7.52
CA LEU A 375 3.82 -3.03 -6.06
C LEU A 375 5.26 -2.84 -5.60
N ILE A 376 5.51 -1.84 -4.75
CA ILE A 376 6.85 -1.55 -4.21
C ILE A 376 6.82 -1.34 -2.70
N ASN A 377 8.00 -1.42 -2.09
CA ASN A 377 8.24 -1.10 -0.68
C ASN A 377 7.26 -1.79 0.28
N GLY A 378 7.05 -3.09 0.08
CA GLY A 378 6.21 -3.94 0.94
C GLY A 378 4.74 -4.05 0.52
N ALA A 379 4.29 -3.33 -0.52
CA ALA A 379 2.92 -3.47 -1.00
C ALA A 379 2.63 -4.91 -1.45
N GLN A 380 1.46 -5.44 -1.08
CA GLN A 380 1.04 -6.81 -1.39
C GLN A 380 -0.32 -6.81 -2.07
N ALA A 381 -0.50 -7.60 -3.13
CA ALA A 381 -1.75 -7.63 -3.89
C ALA A 381 -2.97 -8.03 -3.05
N LYS A 382 -2.80 -8.83 -1.99
CA LYS A 382 -3.87 -9.19 -1.04
C LYS A 382 -4.48 -7.99 -0.29
N ASN A 383 -3.78 -6.86 -0.26
CA ASN A 383 -4.20 -5.62 0.40
C ASN A 383 -4.66 -4.54 -0.60
N VAL A 384 -4.84 -4.89 -1.89
CA VAL A 384 -5.23 -3.95 -2.95
C VAL A 384 -6.64 -4.30 -3.42
N PHE A 385 -7.54 -3.32 -3.40
CA PHE A 385 -8.94 -3.47 -3.73
C PHE A 385 -9.39 -2.43 -4.75
N TRP A 386 -10.09 -2.89 -5.78
CA TRP A 386 -10.65 -2.03 -6.82
C TRP A 386 -12.15 -2.22 -6.81
N LYS A 387 -12.91 -1.13 -6.66
CA LYS A 387 -14.36 -1.14 -6.78
C LYS A 387 -14.75 -0.33 -8.01
N VAL A 388 -15.45 -0.96 -8.95
CA VAL A 388 -15.77 -0.35 -10.25
C VAL A 388 -17.28 -0.38 -10.46
N ASP A 389 -17.90 0.80 -10.53
CA ASP A 389 -19.31 0.95 -10.93
C ASP A 389 -19.41 1.15 -12.44
N GLY A 390 -19.37 0.05 -13.18
CA GLY A 390 -19.42 0.02 -14.64
C GLY A 390 -18.74 -1.22 -15.19
N ALA A 391 -18.64 -1.28 -16.53
CA ALA A 391 -17.95 -2.36 -17.21
C ALA A 391 -16.45 -2.36 -16.85
N VAL A 392 -15.85 -3.55 -16.78
CA VAL A 392 -14.41 -3.75 -16.59
C VAL A 392 -13.84 -4.41 -17.84
N ASN A 393 -12.84 -3.79 -18.47
CA ASN A 393 -12.16 -4.32 -19.64
C ASN A 393 -10.64 -4.30 -19.44
N LEU A 394 -10.06 -5.45 -19.13
CA LEU A 394 -8.61 -5.62 -19.04
C LEU A 394 -8.08 -6.04 -20.42
N ASN A 395 -7.40 -5.12 -21.11
CA ASN A 395 -6.91 -5.29 -22.48
C ASN A 395 -5.68 -6.20 -22.54
N ASP A 396 -5.31 -6.62 -23.75
CA ASP A 396 -4.31 -7.66 -24.00
C ASP A 396 -3.01 -7.44 -23.21
N TYR A 397 -2.52 -8.52 -22.59
CA TYR A 397 -1.27 -8.57 -21.83
C TYR A 397 -1.19 -7.62 -20.63
N THR A 398 -2.33 -7.12 -20.13
CA THR A 398 -2.37 -6.35 -18.87
C THR A 398 -1.85 -7.21 -17.70
N LYS A 399 -1.01 -6.65 -16.85
CA LYS A 399 -0.56 -7.23 -15.57
C LYS A 399 -1.29 -6.56 -14.41
N PHE A 400 -2.38 -7.16 -13.97
CA PHE A 400 -3.26 -6.57 -12.96
C PHE A 400 -3.02 -7.18 -11.58
N LYS A 401 -3.05 -6.36 -10.52
CA LYS A 401 -2.82 -6.81 -9.14
C LYS A 401 -3.92 -6.30 -8.22
N GLY A 402 -4.39 -7.16 -7.32
CA GLY A 402 -5.46 -6.86 -6.35
C GLY A 402 -6.79 -7.55 -6.64
N SER A 403 -7.77 -7.30 -5.76
CA SER A 403 -9.13 -7.82 -5.89
C SER A 403 -10.01 -6.77 -6.57
N VAL A 404 -10.45 -7.05 -7.80
CA VAL A 404 -11.39 -6.23 -8.55
C VAL A 404 -12.81 -6.68 -8.24
N ILE A 405 -13.67 -5.73 -7.88
CA ILE A 405 -15.10 -5.90 -7.68
C ILE A 405 -15.82 -4.97 -8.67
N GLY A 406 -16.19 -5.52 -9.81
CA GLY A 406 -17.06 -4.86 -10.79
C GLY A 406 -18.52 -4.93 -10.35
N ASN A 407 -19.27 -3.87 -10.63
CA ASN A 407 -20.68 -3.74 -10.32
C ASN A 407 -21.41 -3.06 -11.48
N ASN A 408 -22.60 -3.55 -11.82
CA ASN A 408 -23.46 -2.97 -12.86
C ASN A 408 -22.76 -2.87 -14.24
N GLY A 409 -22.05 -3.92 -14.65
CA GLY A 409 -21.34 -3.93 -15.92
C GLY A 409 -20.72 -5.29 -16.26
N ALA A 410 -20.64 -5.58 -17.56
CA ALA A 410 -19.94 -6.78 -18.02
C ALA A 410 -18.42 -6.68 -17.78
N VAL A 411 -17.78 -7.82 -17.60
CA VAL A 411 -16.33 -7.93 -17.43
C VAL A 411 -15.72 -8.67 -18.61
N ILE A 412 -14.69 -8.09 -19.21
CA ILE A 412 -13.90 -8.67 -20.29
C ILE A 412 -12.44 -8.71 -19.86
N ILE A 413 -11.84 -9.89 -19.88
CA ILE A 413 -10.43 -10.11 -19.58
C ILE A 413 -9.77 -10.71 -20.82
N ASN A 414 -9.06 -9.89 -21.58
CA ASN A 414 -8.56 -10.25 -22.91
C ASN A 414 -7.27 -11.09 -22.86
N ASN A 415 -6.71 -11.33 -24.05
CA ASN A 415 -5.67 -12.33 -24.26
C ASN A 415 -4.39 -12.04 -23.48
N GLY A 416 -3.85 -13.06 -22.82
CA GLY A 416 -2.56 -12.98 -22.13
C GLY A 416 -2.54 -12.10 -20.89
N VAL A 417 -3.70 -11.65 -20.40
CA VAL A 417 -3.80 -10.91 -19.13
C VAL A 417 -3.28 -11.79 -17.98
N GLN A 418 -2.48 -11.20 -17.10
CA GLN A 418 -1.96 -11.80 -15.89
C GLN A 418 -2.61 -11.13 -14.67
N ILE A 419 -3.19 -11.91 -13.77
CA ILE A 419 -3.84 -11.41 -12.55
C ILE A 419 -3.17 -12.02 -11.32
N GLU A 420 -2.62 -11.18 -10.44
CA GLU A 420 -2.24 -11.54 -9.07
C GLU A 420 -3.32 -10.98 -8.13
N GLY A 421 -4.32 -11.79 -7.82
CA GLY A 421 -5.54 -11.36 -7.14
C GLY A 421 -6.76 -12.03 -7.71
N ARG A 422 -7.85 -11.29 -7.88
CA ARG A 422 -9.13 -11.87 -8.30
C ARG A 422 -9.99 -10.83 -9.01
N VAL A 423 -10.84 -11.29 -9.93
CA VAL A 423 -11.79 -10.45 -10.68
C VAL A 423 -13.20 -10.96 -10.42
N LEU A 424 -13.96 -10.15 -9.71
CA LEU A 424 -15.26 -10.45 -9.16
C LEU A 424 -16.28 -9.48 -9.79
N SER A 425 -17.49 -9.95 -10.05
CA SER A 425 -18.62 -9.14 -10.54
C SER A 425 -19.83 -9.35 -9.65
N THR A 426 -20.40 -8.29 -9.08
CA THR A 426 -21.69 -8.40 -8.35
C THR A 426 -22.83 -8.70 -9.32
N SER A 427 -22.76 -8.09 -10.51
CA SER A 427 -23.77 -8.14 -11.56
C SER A 427 -23.14 -7.81 -12.92
N GLY A 428 -23.24 -8.74 -13.84
CA GLY A 428 -22.62 -8.70 -15.16
C GLY A 428 -21.90 -10.02 -15.47
N GLY A 429 -22.07 -10.50 -16.70
CA GLY A 429 -21.32 -11.66 -17.19
C GLY A 429 -19.83 -11.38 -17.32
N ILE A 430 -19.02 -12.43 -17.22
CA ILE A 430 -17.57 -12.36 -17.35
C ILE A 430 -17.13 -13.19 -18.55
N SER A 431 -16.37 -12.58 -19.46
CA SER A 431 -15.72 -13.26 -20.59
C SER A 431 -14.21 -13.19 -20.43
N THR A 432 -13.55 -14.35 -20.51
CA THR A 432 -12.10 -14.48 -20.39
C THR A 432 -11.51 -15.10 -21.64
N PHE A 433 -10.32 -14.65 -22.03
CA PHE A 433 -9.63 -15.08 -23.25
C PHE A 433 -8.18 -15.43 -22.91
N GLY A 434 -7.83 -16.71 -22.83
CA GLY A 434 -6.45 -17.17 -22.66
C GLY A 434 -5.61 -16.44 -21.59
N ILE A 435 -6.05 -16.46 -20.33
CA ILE A 435 -5.46 -15.69 -19.22
C ILE A 435 -4.64 -16.55 -18.26
N ASN A 436 -3.83 -15.92 -17.41
CA ASN A 436 -3.28 -16.54 -16.20
C ASN A 436 -3.72 -15.76 -14.96
N ALA A 437 -4.52 -16.35 -14.07
CA ALA A 437 -5.00 -15.67 -12.87
C ALA A 437 -4.77 -16.49 -11.61
N GLU A 438 -4.16 -15.87 -10.61
CA GLU A 438 -3.79 -16.52 -9.35
C GLU A 438 -4.35 -15.73 -8.17
N MET A 439 -5.21 -16.40 -7.39
CA MET A 439 -5.79 -15.82 -6.20
C MET A 439 -4.71 -15.49 -5.16
N THR A 440 -4.81 -14.33 -4.50
CA THR A 440 -3.89 -13.98 -3.40
C THR A 440 -4.22 -14.76 -2.11
N PRO A 441 -3.28 -14.88 -1.15
CA PRO A 441 -3.52 -15.59 0.11
C PRO A 441 -4.74 -15.06 0.88
N GLY A 442 -5.40 -15.94 1.63
CA GLY A 442 -6.61 -15.63 2.40
C GLY A 442 -7.71 -16.68 2.26
N CYS A 443 -7.62 -17.54 1.24
CA CYS A 443 -8.45 -18.72 1.15
C CYS A 443 -7.97 -19.78 2.14
N GLU A 444 -8.60 -19.80 3.30
CA GLU A 444 -8.64 -20.99 4.14
C GLU A 444 -9.79 -21.85 3.60
N LEU A 445 -9.49 -22.69 2.61
CA LEU A 445 -10.38 -23.82 2.36
C LEU A 445 -10.53 -24.52 3.71
N LEU A 446 -11.76 -24.75 4.16
CA LEU A 446 -12.05 -25.74 5.23
C LEU A 446 -11.66 -27.18 4.78
N ALA A 447 -10.70 -27.33 3.88
CA ALA A 447 -9.76 -28.41 3.98
C ALA A 447 -9.06 -28.26 5.33
N THR A 448 -9.56 -29.00 6.33
CA THR A 448 -8.66 -29.48 7.37
C THR A 448 -7.39 -29.92 6.65
N SER A 449 -6.27 -29.25 6.90
CA SER A 449 -4.99 -29.86 6.57
C SER A 449 -5.09 -31.27 7.11
N SER A 450 -5.01 -32.26 6.22
CA SER A 450 -4.67 -33.58 6.70
C SER A 450 -3.27 -33.38 7.26
N ASN A 451 -3.17 -33.11 8.56
CA ASN A 451 -2.05 -33.56 9.35
C ASN A 451 -2.13 -35.09 9.35
N THR A 452 -1.94 -35.69 8.17
CA THR A 452 -1.18 -36.92 8.05
C THR A 452 0.19 -36.57 8.60
N ALA A 453 0.31 -36.64 9.93
CA ALA A 453 1.53 -37.22 10.47
C ALA A 453 1.76 -38.50 9.66
N ALA A 454 2.97 -38.68 9.16
CA ALA A 454 3.35 -39.70 8.19
C ALA A 454 3.25 -41.16 8.71
N THR A 455 2.49 -41.41 9.77
CA THR A 455 2.17 -42.71 10.35
C THR A 455 0.74 -42.66 10.87
N LYS A 456 -0.18 -43.42 10.27
CA LYS A 456 -1.55 -43.59 10.79
C LYS A 456 -1.46 -44.42 12.07
N GLU A 457 -1.67 -43.83 13.24
CA GLU A 457 -1.67 -44.58 14.50
C GLU A 457 -2.85 -45.56 14.60
N VAL A 458 -3.96 -45.29 13.89
CA VAL A 458 -5.20 -46.07 14.01
C VAL A 458 -5.90 -46.32 12.67
N GLN A 459 -6.38 -47.55 12.48
CA GLN A 459 -7.21 -47.98 11.36
C GLN A 459 -8.62 -48.37 11.84
N PHE A 460 -9.63 -48.03 11.04
CA PHE A 460 -11.04 -48.28 11.33
C PHE A 460 -11.62 -49.25 10.30
N PHE A 461 -12.23 -50.35 10.75
CA PHE A 461 -12.88 -51.29 9.83
C PHE A 461 -14.07 -52.06 10.46
N PRO A 462 -15.10 -52.36 9.66
CA PRO A 462 -15.32 -51.82 8.32
C PRO A 462 -15.63 -50.31 8.39
N ASN A 463 -15.28 -49.57 7.34
CA ASN A 463 -15.75 -48.20 7.14
C ASN A 463 -16.11 -48.07 5.65
N PRO A 464 -17.41 -48.11 5.28
CA PRO A 464 -18.60 -47.94 6.12
C PRO A 464 -18.92 -49.08 7.11
N PHE A 465 -19.45 -48.78 8.30
CA PHE A 465 -19.91 -49.74 9.32
C PHE A 465 -21.44 -49.69 9.53
N SER A 466 -22.03 -50.77 10.06
CA SER A 466 -23.47 -50.83 10.41
C SER A 466 -23.71 -50.85 11.92
N THR A 467 -23.11 -51.80 12.65
CA THR A 467 -23.38 -51.99 14.10
C THR A 467 -22.13 -52.09 14.97
N VAL A 468 -20.98 -52.43 14.39
CA VAL A 468 -19.71 -52.55 15.10
C VAL A 468 -18.63 -51.86 14.28
N LEU A 469 -17.85 -51.01 14.95
CA LEU A 469 -16.67 -50.37 14.41
C LEU A 469 -15.44 -50.94 15.12
N ASN A 470 -14.59 -51.67 14.39
CA ASN A 470 -13.32 -52.13 14.94
C ASN A 470 -12.25 -51.08 14.72
N ILE A 471 -11.45 -50.88 15.76
CA ILE A 471 -10.39 -49.88 15.83
C ILE A 471 -9.10 -50.64 16.10
N LYS A 472 -8.18 -50.63 15.14
CA LYS A 472 -6.87 -51.26 15.28
C LYS A 472 -5.81 -50.18 15.38
N MET A 473 -5.10 -50.17 16.50
CA MET A 473 -3.95 -49.29 16.70
C MET A 473 -2.69 -49.97 16.16
N GLU A 474 -1.85 -49.23 15.43
CA GLU A 474 -0.58 -49.76 14.92
C GLU A 474 0.42 -49.98 16.08
N ASN A 475 0.45 -49.05 17.04
CA ASN A 475 1.22 -49.14 18.29
C ASN A 475 0.30 -49.38 19.50
N ALA A 476 0.70 -50.26 20.43
CA ALA A 476 -0.13 -50.71 21.55
C ALA A 476 -0.08 -49.81 22.80
N ASP A 477 0.25 -48.52 22.63
CA ASP A 477 0.34 -47.58 23.74
C ASP A 477 -1.08 -47.24 24.24
N GLY A 478 -1.59 -48.07 25.15
CA GLY A 478 -2.88 -47.85 25.81
C GLY A 478 -2.96 -46.46 26.46
N GLY A 479 -4.11 -45.80 26.32
CA GLY A 479 -4.39 -44.47 26.87
C GLY A 479 -4.76 -43.40 25.84
N SER A 480 -4.75 -43.71 24.55
CA SER A 480 -5.21 -42.80 23.49
C SER A 480 -6.71 -42.56 23.57
N THR A 481 -7.15 -41.32 23.38
CA THR A 481 -8.58 -40.96 23.46
C THR A 481 -9.16 -40.76 22.08
N LEU A 482 -10.15 -41.56 21.70
CA LEU A 482 -10.95 -41.40 20.49
C LEU A 482 -12.23 -40.63 20.82
N THR A 483 -12.53 -39.59 20.06
CA THR A 483 -13.79 -38.85 20.11
C THR A 483 -14.45 -38.88 18.74
N ILE A 484 -15.74 -39.17 18.67
CA ILE A 484 -16.53 -39.17 17.43
C ILE A 484 -17.57 -38.05 17.53
N PHE A 485 -17.75 -37.32 16.43
CA PHE A 485 -18.67 -36.22 16.27
C PHE A 485 -19.65 -36.49 15.12
N ASN A 486 -20.85 -35.96 15.21
CA ASN A 486 -21.79 -35.94 14.09
C ASN A 486 -21.44 -34.81 13.11
N ALA A 487 -22.17 -34.74 11.99
CA ALA A 487 -21.95 -33.71 10.97
C ALA A 487 -22.19 -32.27 11.45
N ALA A 488 -22.91 -32.07 12.55
CA ALA A 488 -23.13 -30.77 13.19
C ALA A 488 -22.05 -30.43 14.24
N GLY A 489 -21.01 -31.25 14.41
CA GLY A 489 -19.92 -31.04 15.36
C GLY A 489 -20.24 -31.42 16.80
N ALA A 490 -21.43 -31.98 17.08
CA ALA A 490 -21.77 -32.47 18.41
C ALA A 490 -21.06 -33.81 18.70
N LYS A 491 -20.50 -33.94 19.91
CA LYS A 491 -19.84 -35.17 20.36
C LYS A 491 -20.87 -36.29 20.50
N VAL A 492 -20.64 -37.37 19.75
CA VAL A 492 -21.47 -38.59 19.71
C VAL A 492 -20.98 -39.60 20.72
N THR A 493 -19.67 -39.85 20.76
CA THR A 493 -19.05 -40.75 21.75
C THR A 493 -17.60 -40.37 21.99
N GLN A 494 -17.07 -40.79 23.14
CA GLN A 494 -15.66 -40.68 23.46
C GLN A 494 -15.23 -41.95 24.21
N THR A 495 -14.11 -42.54 23.80
CA THR A 495 -13.61 -43.78 24.37
C THR A 495 -12.09 -43.73 24.48
N VAL A 496 -11.56 -44.20 25.61
CA VAL A 496 -10.13 -44.42 25.79
C VAL A 496 -9.78 -45.80 25.25
N LEU A 497 -8.83 -45.85 24.32
CA LEU A 497 -8.35 -47.07 23.69
C LEU A 497 -7.21 -47.65 24.53
N SER A 498 -7.47 -48.79 25.17
CA SER A 498 -6.52 -49.44 26.08
C SER A 498 -5.88 -50.69 25.48
N GLN A 499 -6.33 -51.14 24.31
CA GLN A 499 -5.89 -52.39 23.67
C GLN A 499 -5.61 -52.16 22.18
N LYS A 500 -4.68 -52.95 21.62
CA LYS A 500 -4.28 -52.89 20.19
C LYS A 500 -5.45 -53.02 19.22
N THR A 501 -6.51 -53.71 19.62
CA THR A 501 -7.77 -53.76 18.88
C THR A 501 -8.93 -53.56 19.84
N THR A 502 -9.80 -52.60 19.53
CA THR A 502 -11.01 -52.29 20.30
C THR A 502 -12.20 -52.39 19.38
N SER A 503 -13.22 -53.17 19.76
CA SER A 503 -14.48 -53.25 19.05
C SER A 503 -15.51 -52.38 19.76
N LEU A 504 -16.03 -51.36 19.08
CA LEU A 504 -17.07 -50.49 19.59
C LEU A 504 -18.42 -50.86 18.98
N PRO A 505 -19.42 -51.24 19.81
CA PRO A 505 -20.80 -51.30 19.36
C PRO A 505 -21.28 -49.88 19.05
N MET A 506 -21.66 -49.63 17.80
CA MET A 506 -22.04 -48.31 17.30
C MET A 506 -23.42 -48.40 16.64
N LYS A 507 -24.47 -47.99 17.35
CA LYS A 507 -25.83 -47.89 16.79
C LYS A 507 -26.11 -46.43 16.41
N LEU A 508 -25.47 -45.97 15.34
CA LEU A 508 -25.58 -44.60 14.84
C LEU A 508 -26.51 -44.52 13.63
N PRO A 509 -27.36 -43.49 13.51
CA PRO A 509 -28.09 -43.23 12.27
C PRO A 509 -27.17 -43.19 11.06
N ALA A 510 -27.67 -43.63 9.91
CA ALA A 510 -26.92 -43.58 8.66
C ALA A 510 -26.47 -42.15 8.35
N GLY A 511 -25.21 -41.97 8.00
CA GLY A 511 -24.63 -40.65 7.79
C GLY A 511 -23.12 -40.57 7.93
N VAL A 512 -22.59 -39.37 7.73
CA VAL A 512 -21.16 -39.07 7.87
C VAL A 512 -20.86 -38.58 9.28
N TYR A 513 -19.84 -39.16 9.88
CA TYR A 513 -19.32 -38.81 11.18
C TYR A 513 -17.84 -38.46 11.06
N PHE A 514 -17.35 -37.70 12.02
CA PHE A 514 -15.96 -37.28 12.10
C PHE A 514 -15.34 -37.86 13.35
N TYR A 515 -14.07 -38.25 13.30
CA TYR A 515 -13.34 -38.68 14.49
C TYR A 515 -12.11 -37.83 14.73
N GLN A 516 -11.74 -37.74 16.00
CA GLN A 516 -10.49 -37.19 16.47
C GLN A 516 -9.89 -38.17 17.48
N LEU A 517 -8.71 -38.67 17.19
CA LEU A 517 -7.86 -39.43 18.09
C LEU A 517 -6.80 -38.49 18.66
N THR A 518 -6.63 -38.52 19.97
CA THR A 518 -5.49 -37.93 20.66
C THR A 518 -4.67 -39.05 21.29
N GLY A 519 -3.49 -39.31 20.73
CA GLY A 519 -2.52 -40.26 21.23
C GLY A 519 -1.98 -39.86 22.60
N LYS A 520 -1.54 -40.83 23.40
CA LYS A 520 -0.95 -40.59 24.74
C LYS A 520 0.32 -39.70 24.67
N ASN A 521 1.04 -39.77 23.56
CA ASN A 521 2.22 -38.95 23.23
C ASN A 521 1.85 -37.53 22.74
N GLY A 522 0.56 -37.16 22.69
CA GLY A 522 0.08 -35.90 22.14
C GLY A 522 -0.12 -35.89 20.61
N ALA A 523 0.15 -36.99 19.91
CA ALA A 523 -0.15 -37.12 18.50
C ALA A 523 -1.66 -36.98 18.25
N LYS A 524 -2.03 -36.40 17.11
CA LYS A 524 -3.44 -36.23 16.73
C LYS A 524 -3.67 -36.82 15.36
N GLN A 525 -4.72 -37.63 15.25
CA GLN A 525 -5.22 -38.15 13.98
C GLN A 525 -6.71 -37.83 13.88
N SER A 526 -7.18 -37.40 12.72
CA SER A 526 -8.60 -37.16 12.47
C SER A 526 -9.02 -37.72 11.11
N GLY A 527 -10.32 -37.90 10.91
CA GLY A 527 -10.85 -38.39 9.65
C GLY A 527 -12.35 -38.62 9.67
N LYS A 528 -12.85 -39.33 8.65
CA LYS A 528 -14.28 -39.57 8.41
C LYS A 528 -14.66 -41.02 8.65
N LEU A 529 -15.85 -41.23 9.21
CA LEU A 529 -16.51 -42.52 9.39
C LEU A 529 -17.90 -42.46 8.73
N ILE A 530 -18.31 -43.55 8.10
CA ILE A 530 -19.62 -43.65 7.45
C ILE A 530 -20.41 -44.73 8.17
N SER A 531 -21.52 -44.35 8.81
CA SER A 531 -22.53 -45.29 9.29
C SER A 531 -23.50 -45.58 8.14
N LYS A 532 -23.74 -46.85 7.86
CA LYS A 532 -24.76 -47.31 6.90
C LYS A 532 -25.83 -48.13 7.65
N PRO A 533 -27.02 -48.31 7.06
CA PRO A 533 -28.09 -49.11 7.67
C PRO A 533 -27.67 -50.50 8.14
#